data_AF-D9R6B7-F1
#
_entry.id   AF-D9R6B7-F1
#
_cell.length_a   1.000
_cell.length_b   1.000
_cell.length_c   1.000
_cell.angle_alpha   90.00
_cell.angle_beta   90.00
_cell.angle_gamma   90.00
#
_symmetry.space_group_name_H-M   'P 1'
#
loop_
_entity.id
_entity.type
_entity.pdbx_description
1 polymer ?
#
loop_
_entity_poly.entity_id
_entity_poly.type
_entity_poly.pdbx_seq_one_letter_code
_entity_poly.pdbx_strand_id
1 'polypeptide(L)'
;MNIKGQIVKHKAFGTGTIIESDDNLVVVSFSVGDKRFQFPEAFGSFLVADNESFAAYVDETKKGKEQKEAEEKAIKLEVAAIKQAAIAKEPQIKHKKMARANIAFKCNYCDGGRSDKQVGFEGVCSDSIINNNIAIERRTWCNSEDCACLDFYNGKISREELDAHCDDGGFVCYESQMLRDWKALAGIVQNGDRKGEPMKLHQVQNNSLCVLTTRNPGSSENERYIFAVFLVDDTYEGDSRDEGYVSTTSKYKLKLSPTEAQKMLFWNYHCNSNNPDIPAWNSGLHRYFQDDVAALILRDISEIKKGSKDHNLAEEFFNYFCRINGISELNEYSGALRR
;
A
#
# COMPACT_ATOMS: atom_id res chain seq x y z
N MET A 1 -6.26 -32.74 28.46
CA MET A 1 -6.65 -34.15 28.22
C MET A 1 -5.84 -34.67 27.05
N ASN A 2 -5.43 -35.95 27.01
CA ASN A 2 -4.83 -36.50 25.80
C ASN A 2 -5.96 -36.89 24.83
N ILE A 3 -6.08 -36.16 23.73
CA ILE A 3 -7.17 -36.32 22.75
C ILE A 3 -6.78 -37.21 21.57
N LYS A 4 -5.52 -37.63 21.50
CA LYS A 4 -5.05 -38.60 20.51
C LYS A 4 -5.73 -39.95 20.75
N GLY A 5 -6.26 -40.54 19.68
CA GLY A 5 -7.04 -41.78 19.72
C GLY A 5 -8.54 -41.58 19.97
N GLN A 6 -9.02 -40.35 20.20
CA GLN A 6 -10.45 -40.09 20.32
C GLN A 6 -11.15 -40.19 18.95
N ILE A 7 -12.39 -40.67 18.98
CA ILE A 7 -13.24 -40.84 17.81
C ILE A 7 -14.07 -39.59 17.59
N VAL A 8 -14.13 -39.14 16.34
CA VAL A 8 -14.93 -38.00 15.88
C VAL A 8 -15.72 -38.36 14.64
N LYS A 9 -16.85 -37.68 14.44
CA LYS A 9 -17.71 -37.83 13.25
C LYS A 9 -17.68 -36.55 12.44
N HIS A 10 -17.37 -36.67 11.15
CA HIS A 10 -17.47 -35.59 10.17
C HIS A 10 -18.66 -35.82 9.25
N LYS A 11 -19.42 -34.76 8.94
CA LYS A 11 -20.66 -34.86 8.14
C LYS A 11 -20.44 -35.48 6.75
N ALA A 12 -19.29 -35.24 6.13
CA ALA A 12 -18.97 -35.75 4.79
C ALA A 12 -18.01 -36.95 4.77
N PHE A 13 -17.20 -37.14 5.81
CA PHE A 13 -16.10 -38.12 5.81
C PHE A 13 -16.34 -39.29 6.76
N GLY A 14 -17.49 -39.29 7.45
CA GLY A 14 -17.87 -40.35 8.36
C GLY A 14 -17.05 -40.31 9.66
N THR A 15 -16.81 -41.48 10.22
CA THR A 15 -16.08 -41.65 11.47
C THR A 15 -14.57 -41.59 11.23
N GLY A 16 -13.86 -40.82 12.04
CA GLY A 16 -12.41 -40.72 12.02
C GLY A 16 -11.80 -40.71 13.42
N THR A 17 -10.50 -40.96 13.48
CA THR A 17 -9.73 -41.05 14.73
C THR A 17 -8.68 -39.95 14.76
N ILE A 18 -8.56 -39.24 15.88
CA ILE A 18 -7.52 -38.20 16.05
C ILE A 18 -6.15 -38.87 16.15
N ILE A 19 -5.24 -38.54 15.24
CA ILE A 19 -3.88 -39.08 15.20
C ILE A 19 -2.82 -38.09 15.70
N GLU A 20 -3.11 -36.80 15.66
CA GLU A 20 -2.24 -35.72 16.10
C GLU A 20 -3.07 -34.51 16.55
N SER A 21 -2.56 -33.76 17.53
CA SER A 21 -3.20 -32.55 18.05
C SER A 21 -2.18 -31.60 18.64
N ASP A 22 -2.35 -30.30 18.39
CA ASP A 22 -1.72 -29.20 19.10
C ASP A 22 -2.79 -28.24 19.68
N ASP A 23 -2.37 -27.09 20.20
CA ASP A 23 -3.27 -26.11 20.85
C ASP A 23 -4.29 -25.46 19.90
N ASN A 24 -4.06 -25.50 18.58
CA ASN A 24 -4.87 -24.85 17.55
C ASN A 24 -5.34 -25.79 16.43
N LEU A 25 -4.79 -27.00 16.31
CA LEU A 25 -5.04 -27.91 15.21
C LEU A 25 -5.20 -29.35 15.69
N VAL A 26 -6.07 -30.09 15.00
CA VAL A 26 -6.19 -31.55 15.11
C VAL A 26 -6.09 -32.19 13.74
N VAL A 27 -5.41 -33.32 13.67
CA VAL A 27 -5.34 -34.19 12.49
C VAL A 27 -6.16 -35.44 12.75
N VAL A 28 -7.14 -35.67 11.90
CA VAL A 28 -8.09 -36.78 11.99
C VAL A 28 -7.89 -37.71 10.80
N SER A 29 -7.69 -38.99 11.07
CA SER A 29 -7.62 -40.03 10.06
C SER A 29 -9.02 -40.59 9.77
N PHE A 30 -9.47 -40.44 8.52
CA PHE A 30 -10.71 -41.03 8.01
C PHE A 30 -10.43 -42.16 7.02
N SER A 31 -11.44 -42.94 6.66
CA SER A 31 -11.32 -43.93 5.57
C SER A 31 -10.93 -43.31 4.22
N VAL A 32 -11.18 -42.01 4.04
CA VAL A 32 -10.82 -41.23 2.86
C VAL A 32 -9.44 -40.55 2.96
N GLY A 33 -8.69 -40.81 4.02
CA GLY A 33 -7.38 -40.23 4.31
C GLY A 33 -7.39 -39.19 5.44
N ASP A 34 -6.21 -38.67 5.74
CA ASP A 34 -5.99 -37.76 6.87
C ASP A 34 -6.38 -36.32 6.53
N LYS A 35 -7.07 -35.65 7.44
CA LYS A 35 -7.55 -34.27 7.29
C LYS A 35 -7.23 -33.43 8.53
N ARG A 36 -6.85 -32.17 8.31
CA ARG A 36 -6.49 -31.20 9.36
C ARG A 36 -7.66 -30.25 9.63
N PHE A 37 -7.92 -29.95 10.90
CA PHE A 37 -8.99 -29.04 11.32
C PHE A 37 -8.52 -28.12 12.44
N GLN A 38 -9.11 -26.93 12.52
CA GLN A 38 -8.89 -25.98 13.62
C GLN A 38 -9.51 -26.52 14.92
N PHE A 39 -8.74 -26.47 16.00
CA PHE A 39 -9.14 -26.95 17.32
C PHE A 39 -9.15 -25.80 18.33
N PRO A 40 -10.23 -25.65 19.11
CA PRO A 40 -11.47 -26.44 19.14
C PRO A 40 -12.56 -25.98 18.15
N GLU A 41 -12.31 -25.01 17.27
CA GLU A 41 -13.32 -24.27 16.48
C GLU A 41 -14.04 -25.13 15.43
N ALA A 42 -13.37 -26.14 14.86
CA ALA A 42 -13.99 -27.02 13.88
C ALA A 42 -15.04 -27.97 14.48
N PHE A 43 -15.04 -28.16 15.80
CA PHE A 43 -16.04 -28.97 16.48
C PHE A 43 -17.39 -28.23 16.52
N GLY A 44 -18.49 -28.90 16.19
CA GLY A 44 -19.82 -28.31 15.98
C GLY A 44 -20.11 -28.01 14.50
N SER A 45 -19.20 -27.27 13.84
CA SER A 45 -19.36 -26.92 12.42
C SER A 45 -19.09 -28.12 11.50
N PHE A 46 -17.95 -28.78 11.72
CA PHE A 46 -17.42 -29.84 10.85
C PHE A 46 -17.26 -31.17 11.58
N LEU A 47 -16.77 -31.16 12.83
CA LEU A 47 -16.50 -32.34 13.64
C LEU A 47 -17.47 -32.46 14.82
N VAL A 48 -17.86 -33.68 15.17
CA VAL A 48 -18.65 -33.98 16.38
C VAL A 48 -17.90 -35.03 17.20
N ALA A 49 -17.67 -34.76 18.48
CA ALA A 49 -17.06 -35.71 19.40
C ALA A 49 -18.00 -36.90 19.64
N ASP A 50 -17.46 -38.12 19.62
CA ASP A 50 -18.27 -39.33 19.79
C ASP A 50 -18.57 -39.66 21.26
N ASN A 51 -17.70 -39.25 22.18
CA ASN A 51 -17.83 -39.48 23.61
C ASN A 51 -18.15 -38.19 24.37
N GLU A 52 -19.11 -38.25 25.30
CA GLU A 52 -19.53 -37.14 26.17
C GLU A 52 -18.37 -36.49 26.94
N SER A 53 -17.42 -37.28 27.45
CA SER A 53 -16.23 -36.76 28.15
C SER A 53 -15.34 -35.90 27.26
N PHE A 54 -15.20 -36.27 25.99
CA PHE A 54 -14.41 -35.50 25.03
C PHE A 54 -15.20 -34.28 24.52
N ALA A 55 -16.51 -34.41 24.34
CA ALA A 55 -17.39 -33.28 24.03
C ALA A 55 -17.30 -32.19 25.12
N ALA A 56 -17.36 -32.58 26.40
CA ALA A 56 -17.22 -31.65 27.51
C ALA A 56 -15.86 -30.92 27.51
N TYR A 57 -14.77 -31.64 27.21
CA TYR A 57 -13.43 -31.05 27.11
C TYR A 57 -13.33 -30.03 25.96
N VAL A 58 -13.92 -30.32 24.81
CA VAL A 58 -13.96 -29.41 23.66
C VAL A 58 -14.72 -28.13 24.03
N ASP A 59 -15.87 -28.25 24.68
CA ASP A 59 -16.69 -27.09 25.08
C ASP A 59 -16.00 -26.22 26.14
N GLU A 60 -15.30 -26.84 27.09
CA GLU A 60 -14.49 -26.11 28.09
C GLU A 60 -13.32 -25.37 27.41
N THR A 61 -12.66 -26.02 26.44
CA THR A 61 -11.55 -25.42 25.68
C THR A 61 -12.04 -24.23 24.84
N LYS A 62 -13.24 -24.31 24.23
CA LYS A 62 -13.86 -23.18 23.52
C LYS A 62 -14.12 -21.99 24.43
N LYS A 63 -14.77 -22.25 25.57
CA LYS A 63 -15.04 -21.18 26.57
C LYS A 63 -13.77 -20.52 27.06
N GLY A 64 -12.70 -21.30 27.27
CA GLY A 64 -11.39 -20.78 27.66
C GLY A 64 -10.73 -19.89 26.59
N LYS A 65 -10.81 -20.28 25.31
CA LYS A 65 -10.32 -19.43 24.21
C LYS A 65 -11.16 -18.16 24.04
N GLU A 66 -12.47 -18.27 24.06
CA GLU A 66 -13.38 -17.12 23.97
C GLU A 66 -13.15 -16.11 25.11
N GLN A 67 -12.90 -16.59 26.34
CA GLN A 67 -12.54 -15.74 27.47
C GLN A 67 -11.19 -15.05 27.27
N LYS A 68 -10.16 -15.77 26.83
CA LYS A 68 -8.84 -15.18 26.53
C LYS A 68 -8.90 -14.15 25.42
N GLU A 69 -9.63 -14.44 24.34
CA GLU A 69 -9.83 -13.49 23.24
C GLU A 69 -10.62 -12.25 23.69
N ALA A 70 -11.64 -12.43 24.52
CA ALA A 70 -12.40 -11.32 25.10
C ALA A 70 -11.54 -10.48 26.05
N GLU A 71 -10.70 -11.10 26.89
CA GLU A 71 -9.75 -10.42 27.77
C GLU A 71 -8.68 -9.66 26.98
N GLU A 72 -8.07 -10.28 25.96
CA GLU A 72 -7.11 -9.60 25.08
C GLU A 72 -7.73 -8.43 24.33
N LYS A 73 -8.98 -8.58 23.86
CA LYS A 73 -9.73 -7.50 23.22
C LYS A 73 -10.07 -6.39 24.21
N ALA A 74 -10.43 -6.73 25.45
CA ALA A 74 -10.68 -5.75 26.51
C ALA A 74 -9.41 -4.98 26.89
N ILE A 75 -8.27 -5.67 27.06
CA ILE A 75 -6.96 -5.06 27.32
C ILE A 75 -6.56 -4.14 26.17
N LYS A 76 -6.74 -4.56 24.90
CA LYS A 76 -6.48 -3.71 23.74
C LYS A 76 -7.35 -2.45 23.72
N LEU A 77 -8.64 -2.58 24.05
CA LEU A 77 -9.57 -1.44 24.14
C LEU A 77 -9.20 -0.50 25.29
N GLU A 78 -8.81 -1.03 26.44
CA GLU A 78 -8.40 -0.25 27.61
C GLU A 78 -7.08 0.50 27.35
N VAL A 79 -6.10 -0.16 26.75
CA VAL A 79 -4.84 0.49 26.30
C VAL A 79 -5.12 1.59 25.26
N ALA A 80 -6.04 1.36 24.33
CA ALA A 80 -6.45 2.37 23.35
C ALA A 80 -7.16 3.56 24.02
N ALA A 81 -8.03 3.32 24.99
CA ALA A 81 -8.71 4.37 25.76
C ALA A 81 -7.74 5.20 26.61
N ILE A 82 -6.76 4.55 27.26
CA ILE A 82 -5.70 5.24 28.03
C ILE A 82 -4.85 6.11 27.10
N LYS A 83 -4.47 5.61 25.91
CA LYS A 83 -3.76 6.40 24.90
C LYS A 83 -4.59 7.60 24.43
N GLN A 84 -5.88 7.43 24.15
CA GLN A 84 -6.77 8.53 23.77
C GLN A 84 -6.94 9.57 24.89
N ALA A 85 -7.05 9.14 26.15
CA ALA A 85 -7.15 10.03 27.29
C ALA A 85 -5.84 10.80 27.56
N ALA A 86 -4.68 10.19 27.27
CA ALA A 86 -3.39 10.88 27.31
C ALA A 86 -3.28 11.95 26.23
N ILE A 87 -3.69 11.66 24.99
CA ILE A 87 -3.74 12.61 23.87
C ILE A 87 -4.69 13.78 24.17
N ALA A 88 -5.83 13.52 24.81
CA ALA A 88 -6.80 14.57 25.17
C ALA A 88 -6.31 15.52 26.28
N LYS A 89 -5.30 15.11 27.07
CA LYS A 89 -4.69 15.91 28.14
C LYS A 89 -3.45 16.68 27.69
N GLU A 90 -2.91 16.39 26.51
CA GLU A 90 -1.86 17.23 25.92
C GLU A 90 -2.45 18.59 25.55
N PRO A 91 -1.76 19.71 25.85
CA PRO A 91 -2.20 21.01 25.40
C PRO A 91 -2.32 20.98 23.88
N GLN A 92 -3.52 21.22 23.34
CA GLN A 92 -3.73 21.38 21.92
C GLN A 92 -2.85 22.54 21.43
N ILE A 93 -1.66 22.21 20.92
CA ILE A 93 -0.88 23.12 20.10
C ILE A 93 -1.85 23.49 18.99
N LYS A 94 -2.24 24.76 18.90
CA LYS A 94 -3.02 25.24 17.76
C LYS A 94 -2.20 24.94 16.51
N HIS A 95 -2.48 23.82 15.85
CA HIS A 95 -1.85 23.48 14.58
C HIS A 95 -2.19 24.62 13.64
N LYS A 96 -1.19 25.44 13.32
CA LYS A 96 -1.31 26.46 12.28
C LYS A 96 -1.74 25.71 11.04
N LYS A 97 -2.97 25.93 10.55
CA LYS A 97 -3.51 25.24 9.38
C LYS A 97 -2.48 25.39 8.25
N MET A 98 -1.80 24.29 7.91
CA MET A 98 -0.71 24.33 6.95
C MET A 98 -1.28 24.75 5.60
N ALA A 99 -0.55 25.57 4.85
CA ALA A 99 -0.99 25.99 3.53
C ALA A 99 -1.17 24.74 2.63
N ARG A 100 -2.21 24.76 1.80
CA ARG A 100 -2.45 23.70 0.82
C ARG A 100 -1.27 23.64 -0.16
N ALA A 101 -0.81 22.43 -0.46
CA ALA A 101 0.30 22.19 -1.36
C ALA A 101 0.00 21.04 -2.33
N ASN A 102 0.80 20.96 -3.39
CA ASN A 102 0.85 19.82 -4.30
C ASN A 102 1.78 18.74 -3.72
N ILE A 103 1.67 17.51 -4.19
CA ILE A 103 2.39 16.37 -3.62
C ILE A 103 3.07 15.52 -4.67
N ALA A 104 4.32 15.15 -4.42
CA ALA A 104 5.08 14.20 -5.23
C ALA A 104 5.37 12.95 -4.40
N PHE A 105 5.08 11.76 -4.92
CA PHE A 105 5.37 10.49 -4.27
C PHE A 105 6.66 9.85 -4.82
N LYS A 106 7.44 9.25 -3.92
CA LYS A 106 8.57 8.37 -4.24
C LYS A 106 8.07 6.94 -4.28
N CYS A 107 7.83 6.46 -5.48
CA CYS A 107 7.41 5.09 -5.73
C CYS A 107 8.65 4.21 -5.93
N ASN A 108 8.63 3.00 -5.36
CA ASN A 108 9.57 1.96 -5.78
C ASN A 108 9.26 1.56 -7.23
N TYR A 109 10.24 1.04 -7.97
CA TYR A 109 9.97 0.66 -9.36
C TYR A 109 9.06 -0.57 -9.41
N CYS A 110 7.99 -0.47 -10.19
CA CYS A 110 7.04 -1.54 -10.48
C CYS A 110 6.75 -1.53 -11.99
N ASP A 111 6.99 -2.64 -12.66
CA ASP A 111 6.74 -2.84 -14.09
C ASP A 111 5.45 -3.62 -14.38
N GLY A 112 4.62 -3.88 -13.36
CA GLY A 112 3.31 -4.50 -13.57
C GLY A 112 2.43 -3.66 -14.49
N GLY A 113 1.89 -4.28 -15.54
CA GLY A 113 1.11 -3.58 -16.57
C GLY A 113 1.95 -2.75 -17.56
N ARG A 114 3.28 -2.92 -17.58
CA ARG A 114 4.16 -2.19 -18.51
C ARG A 114 3.80 -2.43 -19.97
N SER A 115 3.85 -1.37 -20.77
CA SER A 115 3.67 -1.40 -22.22
C SER A 115 4.35 -0.19 -22.88
N ASP A 116 4.26 -0.06 -24.21
CA ASP A 116 4.73 1.14 -24.92
C ASP A 116 3.98 2.42 -24.53
N LYS A 117 2.86 2.29 -23.81
CA LYS A 117 2.00 3.40 -23.39
C LYS A 117 2.09 3.70 -21.88
N GLN A 118 2.77 2.86 -21.10
CA GLN A 118 2.84 2.97 -19.65
C GLN A 118 4.08 2.31 -19.05
N VAL A 119 4.68 2.97 -18.06
CA VAL A 119 5.89 2.50 -17.37
C VAL A 119 5.67 1.20 -16.58
N GLY A 120 4.50 1.05 -15.94
CA GLY A 120 4.13 -0.02 -15.03
C GLY A 120 3.06 0.46 -14.06
N PHE A 121 3.10 0.03 -12.79
CA PHE A 121 2.20 0.50 -11.72
C PHE A 121 0.70 0.14 -11.87
N GLU A 122 0.40 -0.90 -12.65
CA GLU A 122 -0.94 -1.44 -12.87
C GLU A 122 -0.86 -2.98 -12.94
N GLY A 123 -0.40 -3.58 -11.84
CA GLY A 123 -0.26 -5.02 -11.66
C GLY A 123 0.97 -5.41 -10.83
N VAL A 124 1.12 -6.71 -10.63
CA VAL A 124 2.30 -7.30 -9.97
C VAL A 124 3.55 -7.11 -10.82
N CYS A 125 4.69 -6.87 -10.17
CA CYS A 125 5.99 -6.79 -10.83
C CYS A 125 6.33 -8.07 -11.61
N SER A 126 7.12 -7.97 -12.66
CA SER A 126 7.75 -9.15 -13.28
C SER A 126 8.73 -9.82 -12.32
N ASP A 127 9.03 -11.09 -12.52
CA ASP A 127 9.95 -11.87 -11.68
C ASP A 127 11.33 -11.21 -11.58
N SER A 128 11.78 -10.58 -12.67
CA SER A 128 13.04 -9.84 -12.71
C SER A 128 13.03 -8.63 -11.76
N ILE A 129 11.91 -7.92 -11.70
CA ILE A 129 11.74 -6.74 -10.82
C ILE A 129 11.43 -7.16 -9.39
N ILE A 130 10.74 -8.28 -9.17
CA ILE A 130 10.59 -8.89 -7.85
C ILE A 130 11.98 -9.22 -7.29
N ASN A 131 12.82 -9.94 -8.04
CA ASN A 131 14.18 -10.25 -7.63
C ASN A 131 15.01 -8.97 -7.39
N ASN A 132 14.92 -7.98 -8.28
CA ASN A 132 15.61 -6.71 -8.07
C ASN A 132 15.18 -6.01 -6.77
N ASN A 133 13.86 -5.88 -6.53
CA ASN A 133 13.33 -5.18 -5.38
C ASN A 133 13.65 -5.91 -4.06
N ILE A 134 13.72 -7.24 -4.07
CA ILE A 134 14.01 -8.06 -2.89
C ILE A 134 15.51 -8.19 -2.67
N ALA A 135 16.26 -8.74 -3.62
CA ALA A 135 17.65 -9.15 -3.44
C ALA A 135 18.67 -8.03 -3.66
N ILE A 136 18.39 -7.09 -4.58
CA ILE A 136 19.34 -6.04 -4.98
C ILE A 136 19.07 -4.75 -4.20
N GLU A 137 17.88 -4.19 -4.36
CA GLU A 137 17.49 -2.91 -3.77
C GLU A 137 17.02 -3.04 -2.31
N ARG A 138 16.73 -4.27 -1.85
CA ARG A 138 16.26 -4.58 -0.49
C ARG A 138 15.15 -3.66 -0.02
N ARG A 139 14.16 -3.43 -0.90
CA ARG A 139 13.03 -2.52 -0.64
C ARG A 139 12.28 -2.98 0.60
N THR A 140 11.93 -2.02 1.45
CA THR A 140 11.38 -2.31 2.78
C THR A 140 10.07 -3.09 2.72
N TRP A 141 9.10 -2.66 1.90
CA TRP A 141 7.85 -3.43 1.72
C TRP A 141 8.10 -4.80 1.10
N CYS A 142 8.94 -4.88 0.06
CA CYS A 142 9.21 -6.13 -0.64
C CYS A 142 9.92 -7.19 0.23
N ASN A 143 10.51 -6.78 1.36
CA ASN A 143 11.13 -7.67 2.34
C ASN A 143 10.30 -7.76 3.65
N SER A 144 9.07 -7.24 3.66
CA SER A 144 8.17 -7.39 4.80
C SER A 144 7.58 -8.80 4.83
N GLU A 145 7.28 -9.29 6.04
CA GLU A 145 6.66 -10.60 6.27
C GLU A 145 5.28 -10.71 5.60
N ASP A 146 4.57 -9.60 5.45
CA ASP A 146 3.25 -9.52 4.83
C ASP A 146 3.29 -9.33 3.29
N CYS A 147 4.48 -9.43 2.67
CA CYS A 147 4.63 -9.18 1.24
C CYS A 147 4.39 -10.43 0.40
N ALA A 148 3.32 -10.45 -0.39
CA ALA A 148 3.03 -11.56 -1.31
C ALA A 148 4.16 -11.79 -2.34
N CYS A 149 4.82 -10.74 -2.84
CA CYS A 149 5.98 -10.90 -3.73
C CYS A 149 7.15 -11.62 -3.05
N LEU A 150 7.31 -11.46 -1.73
CA LEU A 150 8.33 -12.17 -0.95
C LEU A 150 7.95 -13.64 -0.77
N ASP A 151 6.68 -13.93 -0.55
CA ASP A 151 6.19 -15.31 -0.47
C ASP A 151 6.38 -16.05 -1.79
N PHE A 152 6.10 -15.39 -2.93
CA PHE A 152 6.42 -15.92 -4.25
C PHE A 152 7.93 -16.13 -4.44
N TYR A 153 8.75 -15.13 -4.10
CA TYR A 153 10.20 -15.22 -4.20
C TYR A 153 10.79 -16.39 -3.41
N ASN A 154 10.17 -16.73 -2.27
CA ASN A 154 10.55 -17.85 -1.42
C ASN A 154 9.88 -19.18 -1.80
N GLY A 155 9.10 -19.21 -2.89
CA GLY A 155 8.41 -20.41 -3.37
C GLY A 155 7.24 -20.88 -2.50
N LYS A 156 6.68 -20.00 -1.66
CA LYS A 156 5.51 -20.32 -0.81
C LYS A 156 4.19 -20.26 -1.58
N ILE A 157 4.12 -19.38 -2.57
CA ILE A 157 2.99 -19.26 -3.50
C ILE A 157 3.50 -19.29 -4.94
N SER A 158 2.65 -19.76 -5.85
CA SER A 158 2.86 -19.74 -7.29
C SER A 158 2.73 -18.33 -7.88
N ARG A 159 3.14 -18.17 -9.14
CA ARG A 159 2.95 -16.91 -9.87
C ARG A 159 1.47 -16.61 -10.06
N GLU A 160 0.70 -17.63 -10.38
CA GLU A 160 -0.74 -17.55 -10.59
C GLU A 160 -1.48 -17.10 -9.32
N GLU A 161 -1.11 -17.64 -8.16
CA GLU A 161 -1.65 -17.20 -6.86
C GLU A 161 -1.27 -15.75 -6.55
N LEU A 162 -0.03 -15.35 -6.83
CA LEU A 162 0.41 -13.96 -6.64
C LEU A 162 -0.38 -12.99 -7.53
N ASP A 163 -0.58 -13.33 -8.81
CA ASP A 163 -1.34 -12.49 -9.73
C ASP A 163 -2.81 -12.39 -9.34
N ALA A 164 -3.41 -13.48 -8.87
CA ALA A 164 -4.78 -13.50 -8.38
C ALA A 164 -5.00 -12.56 -7.18
N HIS A 165 -3.97 -12.22 -6.39
CA HIS A 165 -4.08 -11.21 -5.35
C HIS A 165 -4.32 -9.79 -5.89
N CYS A 166 -4.09 -9.53 -7.17
CA CYS A 166 -4.42 -8.27 -7.82
C CYS A 166 -5.82 -8.24 -8.45
N ASP A 167 -6.49 -9.38 -8.56
CA ASP A 167 -7.83 -9.50 -9.15
C ASP A 167 -8.91 -8.93 -8.22
N ASP A 168 -10.06 -8.55 -8.79
CA ASP A 168 -11.26 -8.09 -8.07
C ASP A 168 -11.03 -6.99 -7.00
N GLY A 169 -10.08 -6.08 -7.28
CA GLY A 169 -9.73 -4.98 -6.36
C GLY A 169 -8.80 -5.40 -5.23
N GLY A 170 -8.15 -6.56 -5.35
CA GLY A 170 -7.16 -7.06 -4.41
C GLY A 170 -5.89 -6.19 -4.34
N PHE A 171 -5.08 -6.48 -3.31
CA PHE A 171 -3.93 -5.69 -2.90
C PHE A 171 -2.67 -6.55 -2.82
N VAL A 172 -1.60 -6.13 -3.50
CA VAL A 172 -0.26 -6.74 -3.41
C VAL A 172 0.75 -5.75 -2.82
N CYS A 173 0.76 -4.54 -3.35
CA CYS A 173 1.49 -3.42 -2.79
C CYS A 173 0.90 -2.10 -3.29
N TYR A 174 1.29 -0.98 -2.68
CA TYR A 174 0.86 0.33 -3.13
C TYR A 174 1.18 0.55 -4.61
N GLU A 175 2.42 0.30 -5.04
CA GLU A 175 2.84 0.51 -6.43
C GLU A 175 2.04 -0.30 -7.44
N SER A 176 1.63 -1.54 -7.12
CA SER A 176 0.92 -2.43 -8.04
C SER A 176 -0.48 -1.92 -8.42
N GLN A 177 -1.11 -1.11 -7.57
CA GLN A 177 -2.48 -0.63 -7.78
C GLN A 177 -2.59 0.85 -8.12
N MET A 178 -1.47 1.59 -8.08
CA MET A 178 -1.49 3.07 -8.18
C MET A 178 -2.24 3.58 -9.41
N LEU A 179 -1.99 3.02 -10.59
CA LEU A 179 -2.63 3.48 -11.83
C LEU A 179 -3.94 2.75 -12.16
N ARG A 180 -4.18 1.59 -11.53
CA ARG A 180 -5.49 0.92 -11.56
C ARG A 180 -6.53 1.79 -10.85
N ASP A 181 -6.19 2.21 -9.64
CA ASP A 181 -7.13 2.89 -8.73
C ASP A 181 -6.94 4.41 -8.71
N TRP A 182 -5.92 4.93 -9.40
CA TRP A 182 -5.52 6.34 -9.37
C TRP A 182 -5.40 6.89 -7.94
N LYS A 183 -4.76 6.10 -7.08
CA LYS A 183 -4.66 6.32 -5.63
C LYS A 183 -3.23 6.17 -5.15
N ALA A 184 -2.76 7.14 -4.37
CA ALA A 184 -1.46 7.10 -3.71
C ALA A 184 -1.64 7.22 -2.19
N LEU A 185 -1.04 6.29 -1.46
CA LEU A 185 -1.14 6.20 0.00
C LEU A 185 0.13 6.73 0.66
N ALA A 186 -0.01 7.35 1.82
CA ALA A 186 1.09 7.90 2.62
C ALA A 186 2.02 6.82 3.14
N GLY A 187 1.50 5.60 3.27
CA GLY A 187 2.19 4.41 3.74
C GLY A 187 2.15 4.25 5.26
N ILE A 188 2.75 3.15 5.70
CA ILE A 188 2.85 2.76 7.11
C ILE A 188 4.33 2.71 7.46
N VAL A 189 4.68 3.15 8.65
CA VAL A 189 6.05 3.06 9.17
C VAL A 189 6.44 1.58 9.28
N GLN A 190 7.50 1.18 8.58
CA GLN A 190 7.91 -0.23 8.50
C GLN A 190 9.01 -0.63 9.50
N ASN A 191 9.68 0.35 10.14
CA ASN A 191 10.87 0.13 10.96
C ASN A 191 10.86 0.97 12.25
N GLY A 192 11.62 0.52 13.25
CA GLY A 192 11.81 1.21 14.53
C GLY A 192 10.61 1.10 15.46
N ASP A 193 10.65 1.85 16.57
CA ASP A 193 9.65 1.77 17.64
C ASP A 193 8.23 2.15 17.20
N ARG A 194 8.13 2.87 16.08
CA ARG A 194 6.88 3.34 15.46
C ARG A 194 6.36 2.40 14.37
N LYS A 195 6.92 1.20 14.22
CA LYS A 195 6.49 0.23 13.20
C LYS A 195 4.99 -0.04 13.33
N GLY A 196 4.28 -0.02 12.20
CA GLY A 196 2.83 -0.20 12.13
C GLY A 196 2.04 1.11 12.22
N GLU A 197 2.69 2.25 12.52
CA GLU A 197 1.96 3.52 12.57
C GLU A 197 1.63 4.05 11.16
N PRO A 198 0.37 4.44 10.91
CA PRO A 198 -0.05 5.07 9.66
C PRO A 198 0.59 6.45 9.49
N MET A 199 1.02 6.77 8.28
CA MET A 199 1.55 8.09 7.93
C MET A 199 0.43 9.04 7.49
N LYS A 200 0.63 10.35 7.70
CA LYS A 200 -0.36 11.38 7.38
C LYS A 200 0.05 12.28 6.23
N LEU A 201 -0.94 12.85 5.53
CA LEU A 201 -0.79 13.83 4.45
C LEU A 201 -1.35 15.21 4.86
N HIS A 202 -0.54 16.03 5.53
CA HIS A 202 -1.02 17.24 6.18
C HIS A 202 -1.39 18.42 5.27
N GLN A 203 -0.83 18.51 4.05
CA GLN A 203 -0.99 19.70 3.19
C GLN A 203 -1.80 19.45 1.93
N VAL A 204 -2.18 18.20 1.64
CA VAL A 204 -2.94 17.90 0.43
C VAL A 204 -4.42 18.14 0.66
N GLN A 205 -5.05 18.84 -0.28
CA GLN A 205 -6.50 19.05 -0.30
C GLN A 205 -6.99 18.88 -1.74
N ASN A 206 -8.30 18.98 -1.94
CA ASN A 206 -8.87 19.02 -3.27
C ASN A 206 -8.21 20.13 -4.10
N ASN A 207 -8.07 19.87 -5.41
CA ASN A 207 -7.36 20.68 -6.39
C ASN A 207 -5.82 20.67 -6.29
N SER A 208 -5.24 19.92 -5.36
CA SER A 208 -3.81 19.61 -5.42
C SER A 208 -3.47 18.72 -6.62
N LEU A 209 -2.31 18.96 -7.21
CA LEU A 209 -1.70 18.04 -8.16
C LEU A 209 -0.95 16.95 -7.39
N CYS A 210 -1.26 15.69 -7.70
CA CYS A 210 -0.44 14.55 -7.31
C CYS A 210 0.50 14.19 -8.47
N VAL A 211 1.78 14.06 -8.16
CA VAL A 211 2.85 13.67 -9.10
C VAL A 211 3.45 12.35 -8.63
N LEU A 212 3.41 11.33 -9.47
CA LEU A 212 3.99 10.03 -9.18
C LEU A 212 5.36 9.90 -9.84
N THR A 213 6.38 9.58 -9.04
CA THR A 213 7.77 9.53 -9.50
C THR A 213 8.42 8.20 -9.20
N THR A 214 9.32 7.77 -10.08
CA THR A 214 10.12 6.57 -9.85
C THR A 214 11.51 6.71 -10.48
N ARG A 215 12.30 5.65 -10.38
CA ARG A 215 13.62 5.48 -10.99
C ARG A 215 13.68 4.09 -11.59
N ASN A 216 14.44 3.92 -12.66
CA ASN A 216 14.70 2.57 -13.16
C ASN A 216 15.64 1.84 -12.17
N PRO A 217 15.56 0.51 -12.07
CA PRO A 217 16.52 -0.27 -11.30
C PRO A 217 17.97 0.09 -11.66
N GLY A 218 18.82 0.29 -10.64
CA GLY A 218 20.22 0.66 -10.82
C GLY A 218 20.49 2.11 -11.25
N SER A 219 19.46 2.94 -11.48
CA SER A 219 19.63 4.34 -11.83
C SER A 219 19.84 5.22 -10.58
N SER A 220 20.50 6.36 -10.78
CA SER A 220 20.78 7.32 -9.72
C SER A 220 19.61 8.28 -9.48
N GLU A 221 19.62 9.05 -8.37
CA GLU A 221 18.48 9.93 -8.03
C GLU A 221 18.23 11.06 -9.04
N ASN A 222 19.26 11.57 -9.72
CA ASN A 222 19.09 12.60 -10.77
C ASN A 222 18.25 12.08 -11.96
N GLU A 223 18.17 10.78 -12.17
CA GLU A 223 17.36 10.11 -13.20
C GLU A 223 15.93 9.84 -12.73
N ARG A 224 15.53 10.29 -11.53
CA ARG A 224 14.14 10.18 -11.06
C ARG A 224 13.22 10.91 -12.02
N TYR A 225 12.22 10.21 -12.53
CA TYR A 225 11.29 10.74 -13.52
C TYR A 225 9.85 10.67 -13.03
N ILE A 226 9.02 11.55 -13.58
CA ILE A 226 7.57 11.56 -13.41
C ILE A 226 6.98 10.55 -14.40
N PHE A 227 6.11 9.66 -13.92
CA PHE A 227 5.44 8.68 -14.80
C PHE A 227 3.93 8.88 -14.89
N ALA A 228 3.32 9.60 -13.94
CA ALA A 228 1.91 9.95 -13.98
C ALA A 228 1.62 11.16 -13.10
N VAL A 229 0.53 11.86 -13.42
CA VAL A 229 0.00 12.98 -12.64
C VAL A 229 -1.52 12.91 -12.59
N PHE A 230 -2.12 13.41 -11.51
CA PHE A 230 -3.56 13.54 -11.42
C PHE A 230 -4.01 14.65 -10.48
N LEU A 231 -5.19 15.20 -10.74
CA LEU A 231 -5.83 16.20 -9.88
C LEU A 231 -6.54 15.49 -8.72
N VAL A 232 -6.17 15.84 -7.50
CA VAL A 232 -6.79 15.29 -6.29
C VAL A 232 -8.20 15.86 -6.15
N ASP A 233 -9.20 14.99 -6.14
CA ASP A 233 -10.60 15.33 -5.82
C ASP A 233 -11.16 14.56 -4.61
N ASP A 234 -10.42 13.56 -4.14
CA ASP A 234 -10.68 12.78 -2.95
C ASP A 234 -9.37 12.57 -2.16
N THR A 235 -9.43 12.83 -0.86
CA THR A 235 -8.25 12.84 0.01
C THR A 235 -8.63 12.53 1.44
N TYR A 236 -7.73 11.85 2.13
CA TYR A 236 -7.83 11.57 3.55
C TYR A 236 -6.49 11.87 4.21
N GLU A 237 -6.50 12.67 5.27
CA GLU A 237 -5.26 13.06 5.96
C GLU A 237 -4.57 11.86 6.63
N GLY A 238 -5.34 10.86 7.06
CA GLY A 238 -4.87 9.79 7.92
C GLY A 238 -5.16 10.07 9.40
N ASP A 239 -5.49 9.02 10.16
CA ASP A 239 -5.73 9.08 11.60
C ASP A 239 -4.79 8.13 12.34
N SER A 240 -5.15 7.72 13.56
CA SER A 240 -4.35 6.76 14.33
C SER A 240 -4.54 5.31 13.88
N ARG A 241 -5.49 5.04 12.98
CA ARG A 241 -5.87 3.71 12.49
C ARG A 241 -5.45 3.54 11.03
N ASP A 242 -5.73 4.55 10.22
CA ASP A 242 -5.63 4.47 8.76
C ASP A 242 -4.65 5.51 8.22
N GLU A 243 -3.80 5.12 7.27
CA GLU A 243 -2.91 6.05 6.58
C GLU A 243 -3.64 7.02 5.67
N GLY A 244 -3.03 8.19 5.48
CA GLY A 244 -3.53 9.18 4.55
C GLY A 244 -3.43 8.72 3.10
N TYR A 245 -4.32 9.21 2.25
CA TYR A 245 -4.26 8.94 0.82
C TYR A 245 -4.76 10.14 0.01
N VAL A 246 -4.38 10.13 -1.26
CA VAL A 246 -4.93 11.01 -2.29
C VAL A 246 -5.41 10.14 -3.44
N SER A 247 -6.56 10.47 -4.02
CA SER A 247 -7.14 9.74 -5.13
C SER A 247 -7.82 10.68 -6.13
N THR A 248 -8.24 10.14 -7.26
CA THR A 248 -9.04 10.89 -8.23
C THR A 248 -10.09 10.04 -8.94
N THR A 249 -11.27 10.62 -9.11
CA THR A 249 -12.30 10.11 -10.04
C THR A 249 -12.46 11.00 -11.27
N SER A 250 -11.89 12.20 -11.24
CA SER A 250 -11.88 13.17 -12.32
C SER A 250 -11.22 12.64 -13.59
N LYS A 251 -11.58 13.27 -14.72
CA LYS A 251 -10.90 13.08 -16.01
C LYS A 251 -9.47 13.62 -16.01
N TYR A 252 -9.12 14.51 -15.08
CA TYR A 252 -7.82 15.17 -15.01
C TYR A 252 -6.75 14.25 -14.41
N LYS A 253 -6.35 13.26 -15.20
CA LYS A 253 -5.34 12.27 -14.88
C LYS A 253 -4.62 11.79 -16.13
N LEU A 254 -3.30 11.73 -16.06
CA LEU A 254 -2.44 11.43 -17.20
C LEU A 254 -1.34 10.47 -16.79
N LYS A 255 -1.14 9.44 -17.61
CA LYS A 255 0.04 8.58 -17.57
C LYS A 255 0.96 8.91 -18.73
N LEU A 256 2.26 8.79 -18.49
CA LEU A 256 3.30 9.00 -19.49
C LEU A 256 3.76 7.62 -20.00
N SER A 257 3.96 7.52 -21.30
CA SER A 257 4.67 6.38 -21.87
C SER A 257 6.10 6.32 -21.32
N PRO A 258 6.81 5.19 -21.42
CA PRO A 258 8.21 5.13 -21.02
C PRO A 258 9.07 6.20 -21.69
N THR A 259 8.85 6.50 -22.97
CA THR A 259 9.63 7.51 -23.71
C THR A 259 9.26 8.96 -23.34
N GLU A 260 8.01 9.22 -22.99
CA GLU A 260 7.55 10.51 -22.48
C GLU A 260 8.08 10.75 -21.05
N ALA A 261 7.99 9.73 -20.19
CA ALA A 261 8.39 9.79 -18.79
C ALA A 261 9.89 10.13 -18.64
N GLN A 262 10.77 9.54 -19.45
CA GLN A 262 12.21 9.84 -19.41
C GLN A 262 12.55 11.31 -19.73
N LYS A 263 11.65 12.06 -20.38
CA LYS A 263 11.83 13.50 -20.63
C LYS A 263 11.44 14.36 -19.42
N MET A 264 10.71 13.78 -18.45
CA MET A 264 10.17 14.47 -17.28
C MET A 264 10.98 14.15 -16.01
N LEU A 265 12.25 14.54 -15.99
CA LEU A 265 13.08 14.38 -14.78
C LEU A 265 12.54 15.25 -13.64
N PHE A 266 12.21 14.63 -12.51
CA PHE A 266 11.60 15.30 -11.35
C PHE A 266 12.48 16.43 -10.80
N TRP A 267 13.80 16.22 -10.80
CA TRP A 267 14.75 17.21 -10.30
C TRP A 267 14.98 18.41 -11.24
N ASN A 268 14.34 18.46 -12.42
CA ASN A 268 14.22 19.70 -13.18
C ASN A 268 13.23 20.69 -12.53
N TYR A 269 12.32 20.20 -11.69
CA TYR A 269 11.22 20.96 -11.10
C TYR A 269 11.39 21.21 -9.60
N HIS A 270 11.99 20.25 -8.89
CA HIS A 270 12.11 20.29 -7.44
C HIS A 270 13.57 20.39 -6.98
N CYS A 271 13.81 21.07 -5.86
CA CYS A 271 15.09 21.11 -5.16
C CYS A 271 14.89 21.00 -3.64
N ASN A 272 15.92 20.56 -2.92
CA ASN A 272 15.86 20.47 -1.46
C ASN A 272 16.16 21.84 -0.83
N SER A 273 15.37 22.25 0.18
CA SER A 273 15.54 23.55 0.84
C SER A 273 16.94 23.78 1.42
N ASN A 274 17.55 22.73 1.99
CA ASN A 274 18.87 22.84 2.62
C ASN A 274 20.02 22.60 1.65
N ASN A 275 19.80 21.88 0.54
CA ASN A 275 20.83 21.50 -0.43
C ASN A 275 20.26 21.63 -1.84
N PRO A 276 20.07 22.87 -2.33
CA PRO A 276 19.35 23.16 -3.57
C PRO A 276 19.91 22.48 -4.82
N ASP A 277 21.22 22.27 -4.88
CA ASP A 277 21.92 21.77 -6.08
C ASP A 277 22.10 20.25 -6.09
N ILE A 278 21.64 19.56 -5.03
CA ILE A 278 21.79 18.11 -4.89
C ILE A 278 20.46 17.41 -5.19
N PRO A 279 20.35 16.66 -6.30
CA PRO A 279 19.17 15.88 -6.64
C PRO A 279 19.11 14.61 -5.80
N ALA A 280 18.69 14.73 -4.54
CA ALA A 280 18.61 13.63 -3.59
C ALA A 280 17.28 13.60 -2.86
N TRP A 281 16.57 12.47 -2.90
CA TRP A 281 15.33 12.34 -2.14
C TRP A 281 15.56 12.16 -0.65
N ASN A 282 16.64 11.52 -0.22
CA ASN A 282 16.88 11.22 1.21
C ASN A 282 15.69 10.46 1.84
N SER A 283 15.16 10.97 2.96
CA SER A 283 14.09 10.36 3.75
C SER A 283 12.68 10.76 3.31
N GLY A 284 11.69 9.95 3.70
CA GLY A 284 10.27 10.16 3.45
C GLY A 284 9.79 9.61 2.11
N LEU A 285 8.48 9.40 2.00
CA LEU A 285 7.81 8.84 0.82
C LEU A 285 7.17 9.91 -0.08
N HIS A 286 7.11 11.15 0.38
CA HIS A 286 6.52 12.26 -0.38
C HIS A 286 7.24 13.59 -0.17
N ARG A 287 6.97 14.55 -1.07
CA ARG A 287 7.41 15.94 -1.02
C ARG A 287 6.25 16.87 -1.34
N TYR A 288 6.18 18.00 -0.64
CA TYR A 288 5.23 19.08 -0.92
C TYR A 288 5.87 20.15 -1.79
N PHE A 289 5.12 20.68 -2.74
CA PHE A 289 5.57 21.77 -3.62
C PHE A 289 4.43 22.72 -4.00
N GLN A 290 4.78 23.89 -4.50
CA GLN A 290 3.85 25.00 -4.76
C GLN A 290 3.19 24.89 -6.14
N ASP A 291 2.19 25.74 -6.38
CA ASP A 291 1.35 25.72 -7.58
C ASP A 291 2.07 26.10 -8.88
N ASP A 292 3.05 26.99 -8.79
CA ASP A 292 3.91 27.37 -9.89
C ASP A 292 4.67 26.16 -10.47
N VAL A 293 5.26 25.34 -9.58
CA VAL A 293 5.95 24.10 -9.95
C VAL A 293 4.98 23.08 -10.55
N ALA A 294 3.76 22.96 -10.00
CA ALA A 294 2.73 22.08 -10.54
C ALA A 294 2.29 22.49 -11.95
N ALA A 295 2.09 23.78 -12.18
CA ALA A 295 1.73 24.31 -13.49
C ALA A 295 2.86 24.13 -14.52
N LEU A 296 4.12 24.28 -14.11
CA LEU A 296 5.28 23.98 -14.96
C LEU A 296 5.32 22.52 -15.40
N ILE A 297 5.09 21.58 -14.48
CA ILE A 297 5.01 20.15 -14.79
C ILE A 297 3.88 19.89 -15.79
N LEU A 298 2.69 20.43 -15.57
CA LEU A 298 1.53 20.23 -16.45
C LEU A 298 1.74 20.84 -17.85
N ARG A 299 2.36 22.03 -17.94
CA ARG A 299 2.74 22.63 -19.22
C ARG A 299 3.64 21.69 -20.01
N ASP A 300 4.72 21.21 -19.39
CA ASP A 300 5.70 20.37 -20.07
C ASP A 300 5.12 19.01 -20.48
N ILE A 301 4.21 18.45 -19.66
CA ILE A 301 3.43 17.27 -20.05
C ILE A 301 2.57 17.55 -21.27
N SER A 302 1.86 18.69 -21.32
CA SER A 302 1.07 19.09 -22.49
C SER A 302 1.92 19.18 -23.76
N GLU A 303 3.11 19.78 -23.66
CA GLU A 303 4.08 19.89 -24.75
C GLU A 303 4.59 18.52 -25.22
N ILE A 304 4.97 17.64 -24.29
CA ILE A 304 5.42 16.28 -24.61
C ILE A 304 4.31 15.46 -25.27
N LYS A 305 3.06 15.68 -24.88
CA LYS A 305 1.91 14.97 -25.41
C LYS A 305 1.49 15.45 -26.80
N LYS A 306 2.08 16.52 -27.37
CA LYS A 306 1.76 16.99 -28.73
C LYS A 306 1.84 15.86 -29.75
N GLY A 307 0.77 15.70 -30.54
CA GLY A 307 0.63 14.62 -31.53
C GLY A 307 0.18 13.27 -30.95
N SER A 308 0.06 13.13 -29.64
CA SER A 308 -0.56 11.96 -29.00
C SER A 308 -2.08 12.16 -28.85
N LYS A 309 -2.81 11.06 -28.65
CA LYS A 309 -4.25 11.09 -28.36
C LYS A 309 -4.64 11.84 -27.08
N ASP A 310 -3.71 12.00 -26.14
CA ASP A 310 -3.98 12.62 -24.83
C ASP A 310 -3.60 14.11 -24.81
N HIS A 311 -3.15 14.69 -25.94
CA HIS A 311 -2.73 16.09 -26.02
C HIS A 311 -3.83 17.06 -25.55
N ASN A 312 -5.04 16.92 -26.09
CA ASN A 312 -6.16 17.81 -25.74
C ASN A 312 -6.49 17.73 -24.25
N LEU A 313 -6.44 16.53 -23.65
CA LEU A 313 -6.66 16.38 -22.21
C LEU A 313 -5.52 17.03 -21.42
N ALA A 314 -4.27 16.92 -21.86
CA ALA A 314 -3.13 17.52 -21.19
C ALA A 314 -3.15 19.05 -21.24
N GLU A 315 -3.51 19.64 -22.38
CA GLU A 315 -3.71 21.07 -22.52
C GLU A 315 -4.90 21.55 -21.68
N GLU A 316 -6.02 20.83 -21.72
CA GLU A 316 -7.19 21.16 -20.90
C GLU A 316 -6.86 21.09 -19.40
N PHE A 317 -6.12 20.06 -18.97
CA PHE A 317 -5.72 19.88 -17.58
C PHE A 317 -4.80 21.01 -17.11
N PHE A 318 -3.78 21.35 -17.90
CA PHE A 318 -2.91 22.50 -17.60
C PHE A 318 -3.73 23.80 -17.44
N ASN A 319 -4.59 24.12 -18.41
CA ASN A 319 -5.41 25.33 -18.38
C ASN A 319 -6.39 25.35 -17.19
N TYR A 320 -7.01 24.20 -16.90
CA TYR A 320 -7.90 24.05 -15.76
C TYR A 320 -7.17 24.29 -14.44
N PHE A 321 -6.00 23.68 -14.26
CA PHE A 321 -5.19 23.82 -13.05
C PHE A 321 -4.73 25.27 -12.84
N CYS A 322 -4.28 25.95 -13.90
CA CYS A 322 -3.91 27.37 -13.83
C CYS A 322 -5.10 28.23 -13.43
N ARG A 323 -6.27 27.99 -14.02
CA ARG A 323 -7.50 28.76 -13.72
C ARG A 323 -7.94 28.62 -12.26
N ILE A 324 -8.00 27.39 -11.72
CA ILE A 324 -8.48 27.17 -10.35
C ILE A 324 -7.49 27.67 -9.28
N ASN A 325 -6.20 27.80 -9.63
CA ASN A 325 -5.15 28.28 -8.74
C ASN A 325 -4.71 29.74 -9.03
N GLY A 326 -5.36 30.43 -9.97
CA GLY A 326 -5.07 31.83 -10.29
C GLY A 326 -3.68 32.08 -10.89
N ILE A 327 -3.14 31.13 -11.65
CA ILE A 327 -1.80 31.22 -12.25
C ILE A 327 -1.91 31.88 -13.63
N SER A 328 -1.36 33.09 -13.76
CA SER A 328 -1.31 33.83 -15.03
C SER A 328 0.06 33.79 -15.70
N GLU A 329 1.12 33.58 -14.91
CA GLU A 329 2.50 33.55 -15.37
C GLU A 329 3.20 32.32 -14.78
N LEU A 330 4.11 31.73 -15.55
CA LEU A 330 4.90 30.59 -15.13
C LEU A 330 6.31 31.03 -14.75
N ASN A 331 6.78 30.55 -13.60
CA ASN A 331 8.14 30.77 -13.16
C ASN A 331 9.15 30.02 -14.04
N GLU A 332 10.42 30.41 -13.95
CA GLU A 332 11.50 29.61 -14.54
C GLU A 332 11.71 28.31 -13.74
N TYR A 333 12.44 27.36 -14.33
CA TYR A 333 12.78 26.12 -13.63
C TYR A 333 13.63 26.44 -12.39
N SER A 334 13.31 25.81 -11.27
CA SER A 334 14.02 25.98 -10.00
C SER A 334 14.50 24.66 -9.38
N GLY A 335 14.47 23.59 -10.18
CA GLY A 335 14.91 22.26 -9.74
C GLY A 335 16.41 22.13 -9.68
N ALA A 336 16.90 21.15 -8.91
CA ALA A 336 18.33 20.90 -8.71
C ALA A 336 19.13 20.68 -10.02
N LEU A 337 18.47 20.26 -11.10
CA LEU A 337 19.10 20.04 -12.41
C LEU A 337 18.99 21.22 -13.39
N ARG A 338 18.26 22.27 -13.03
CA ARG A 338 17.96 23.43 -13.90
C ARG A 338 18.02 24.78 -13.17
N ARG A 339 18.72 24.83 -12.05
CA ARG A 339 18.95 26.05 -11.27
C ARG A 339 20.04 26.90 -11.90
#